data_AF-A0A4R8QQN7-F1
#
_entry.id   AF-A0A4R8QQN7-F1
#
_cell.length_a   1.000
_cell.length_b   1.000
_cell.length_c   1.000
_cell.angle_alpha   90.00
_cell.angle_beta   90.00
_cell.angle_gamma   90.00
#
_symmetry.space_group_name_H-M   'P 1'
#
loop_
_entity.id
_entity.type
_entity.pdbx_description
1 polymer ?
#
loop_
_entity_poly.entity_id
_entity_poly.type
_entity_poly.pdbx_seq_one_letter_code
_entity_poly.pdbx_strand_id
1 'polypeptide(L)'
;MREGLHWSTDSIWKEPGYVDASLENETDHVKKSWTLARHYYLLDLGGDAFWVGKLVVFARQLKVLSHFRVETLTPDMVHGAYAARSDARNQICYSYEVDGKVRLNALYDDMPLTGWWPWPKRQSAKQTGEDAEEETEEEGGE
;
A
#
# COMPACT_ATOMS: atom_id res chain seq x y z
N MET A 1 7.92 8.39 11.20
CA MET A 1 7.72 7.53 10.01
C MET A 1 9.03 7.02 9.39
N ARG A 2 10.21 7.32 9.94
CA ARG A 2 11.51 6.80 9.42
C ARG A 2 11.55 5.27 9.36
N GLU A 3 10.91 4.62 10.33
CA GLU A 3 10.88 3.16 10.46
C GLU A 3 9.91 2.48 9.49
N GLY A 4 9.16 3.26 8.70
CA GLY A 4 8.15 2.80 7.75
C GLY A 4 6.72 2.99 8.27
N LEU A 5 5.75 2.50 7.48
CA LEU A 5 4.35 2.41 7.87
C LEU A 5 4.05 0.93 8.13
N HIS A 6 3.92 0.56 9.39
CA HIS A 6 3.60 -0.81 9.79
C HIS A 6 2.26 -0.79 10.51
N TRP A 7 1.33 -1.60 10.02
CA TRP A 7 0.04 -1.80 10.66
C TRP A 7 -0.35 -3.27 10.50
N SER A 8 -1.20 -3.74 11.41
CA SER A 8 -1.78 -5.08 11.42
C SER A 8 -3.28 -5.00 11.66
N THR A 9 -3.95 -6.15 11.72
CA THR A 9 -5.37 -6.21 12.11
C THR A 9 -5.66 -5.62 13.49
N ASP A 10 -4.66 -5.60 14.38
CA ASP A 10 -4.78 -5.02 15.72
C ASP A 10 -4.81 -3.48 15.66
N SER A 11 -4.27 -2.89 14.60
CA SER A 11 -4.34 -1.44 14.35
C SER A 11 -5.76 -0.98 13.99
N ILE A 12 -6.69 -1.89 13.70
CA ILE A 12 -8.02 -1.52 13.20
C ILE A 12 -8.95 -1.14 14.33
N TRP A 13 -9.41 0.11 14.30
CA TRP A 13 -10.54 0.54 15.10
C TRP A 13 -11.84 0.15 14.38
N LYS A 14 -12.54 -0.86 14.93
CA LYS A 14 -13.61 -1.58 14.22
C LYS A 14 -14.92 -0.79 14.14
N GLU A 15 -15.30 -0.12 15.21
CA GLU A 15 -16.62 0.50 15.40
C GLU A 15 -16.93 1.62 14.39
N PRO A 16 -15.97 2.49 13.99
CA PRO A 16 -16.27 3.57 13.04
C PRO A 16 -16.29 3.13 11.57
N GLY A 17 -15.98 1.87 11.25
CA GLY A 17 -15.92 1.40 9.87
C GLY A 17 -17.29 1.41 9.18
N TYR A 18 -17.33 1.75 7.89
CA TYR A 18 -18.58 1.85 7.13
C TYR A 18 -18.38 1.54 5.64
N VAL A 19 -19.49 1.32 4.93
CA VAL A 19 -19.53 1.25 3.46
C VAL A 19 -20.14 2.55 2.92
N ASP A 20 -19.44 3.21 2.02
CA ASP A 20 -19.90 4.37 1.28
C ASP A 20 -20.38 3.94 -0.11
N ALA A 21 -21.66 4.21 -0.39
CA ALA A 21 -22.27 3.94 -1.68
C ALA A 21 -22.51 5.20 -2.54
N SER A 22 -22.27 6.40 -2.01
CA SER A 22 -22.33 7.65 -2.78
C SER A 22 -20.96 8.06 -3.31
N LEU A 23 -19.89 7.62 -2.63
CA LEU A 23 -18.51 8.04 -2.87
C LEU A 23 -18.37 9.57 -2.85
N GLU A 24 -19.25 10.30 -2.15
CA GLU A 24 -19.41 11.75 -2.30
C GLU A 24 -18.10 12.51 -2.07
N ASN A 25 -17.32 12.06 -1.08
CA ASN A 25 -16.03 12.65 -0.69
C ASN A 25 -14.84 12.18 -1.53
N GLU A 26 -15.05 11.34 -2.54
CA GLU A 26 -14.01 10.82 -3.43
C GLU A 26 -13.85 11.67 -4.70
N THR A 27 -12.69 11.52 -5.35
CA THR A 27 -12.39 12.23 -6.60
C THR A 27 -13.25 11.72 -7.76
N ASP A 28 -13.43 12.56 -8.78
CA ASP A 28 -14.14 12.17 -10.01
C ASP A 28 -13.47 10.98 -10.72
N HIS A 29 -12.15 10.84 -10.58
CA HIS A 29 -11.43 9.70 -11.13
C HIS A 29 -11.86 8.39 -10.47
N VAL A 30 -11.95 8.37 -9.12
CA VAL A 30 -12.44 7.22 -8.35
C VAL A 30 -13.89 6.90 -8.73
N LYS A 31 -14.76 7.91 -8.78
CA LYS A 31 -16.19 7.76 -9.11
C LYS A 31 -16.45 7.21 -10.52
N LYS A 32 -15.52 7.40 -11.47
CA LYS A 32 -15.61 6.82 -12.82
C LYS A 32 -15.32 5.31 -12.85
N SER A 33 -14.52 4.82 -11.90
CA SER A 33 -14.00 3.45 -11.90
C SER A 33 -14.67 2.55 -10.88
N TRP A 34 -15.25 3.13 -9.82
CA TRP A 34 -15.77 2.43 -8.66
C TRP A 34 -17.16 2.96 -8.28
N THR A 35 -17.94 2.11 -7.62
CA THR A 35 -19.31 2.47 -7.20
C THR A 35 -19.50 2.40 -5.69
N LEU A 36 -18.58 1.75 -4.97
CA LEU A 36 -18.63 1.55 -3.53
C LEU A 36 -17.23 1.64 -2.93
N ALA A 37 -17.17 2.08 -1.68
CA ALA A 37 -15.96 2.05 -0.86
C ALA A 37 -16.27 1.43 0.50
N ARG A 38 -15.33 0.68 1.06
CA ARG A 38 -15.34 0.26 2.46
C ARG A 38 -14.20 0.95 3.19
N HIS A 39 -14.52 1.61 4.30
CA HIS A 39 -13.59 2.39 5.07
C HIS A 39 -13.26 1.70 6.39
N TYR A 40 -11.97 1.63 6.69
CA TYR A 40 -11.43 1.18 7.97
C TYR A 40 -10.57 2.29 8.55
N TYR A 41 -10.59 2.41 9.87
CA TYR A 41 -9.77 3.36 10.60
C TYR A 41 -8.62 2.62 11.27
N LEU A 42 -7.43 3.18 11.15
CA LEU A 42 -6.20 2.61 11.65
C LEU A 42 -5.61 3.51 12.73
N LEU A 43 -5.18 2.91 13.82
CA LEU A 43 -4.47 3.56 14.92
C LEU A 43 -3.06 3.00 14.99
N ASP A 44 -2.09 3.89 15.21
CA ASP A 44 -0.76 3.47 15.59
C ASP A 44 -0.80 2.79 16.96
N LEU A 45 -0.17 1.62 17.06
CA LEU A 45 -0.10 0.83 18.30
C LEU A 45 1.13 1.19 19.15
N GLY A 46 1.99 2.09 18.66
CA GLY A 46 3.06 2.68 19.45
C GLY A 46 2.54 3.47 20.66
N GLY A 47 3.35 3.52 21.74
CA GLY A 47 2.96 4.16 23.01
C GLY A 47 2.57 5.63 22.86
N ASP A 48 3.34 6.40 22.08
CA ASP A 48 2.94 7.71 21.60
C ASP A 48 2.44 7.55 20.17
N ALA A 49 1.12 7.56 19.94
CA ALA A 49 0.57 7.32 18.60
C ALA A 49 1.10 8.36 17.60
N PHE A 50 1.95 7.92 16.66
CA PHE A 50 2.63 8.81 15.71
C PHE A 50 1.76 9.14 14.49
N TRP A 51 0.71 8.36 14.24
CA TRP A 51 -0.18 8.54 13.10
C TRP A 51 -1.57 7.95 13.36
N VAL A 52 -2.54 8.48 12.62
CA VAL A 52 -3.86 7.87 12.43
C VAL A 52 -4.07 7.70 10.94
N GLY A 53 -4.73 6.63 10.54
CA GLY A 53 -4.89 6.25 9.14
C GLY A 53 -6.31 5.90 8.77
N LYS A 54 -6.58 5.96 7.47
CA LYS A 54 -7.79 5.43 6.86
C LYS A 54 -7.38 4.48 5.75
N LEU A 55 -7.81 3.23 5.84
CA LEU A 55 -7.72 2.26 4.74
C LEU A 55 -9.04 2.27 3.98
N VAL A 56 -8.98 2.44 2.66
CA VAL A 56 -10.16 2.47 1.80
C VAL A 56 -10.06 1.39 0.75
N VAL A 57 -11.09 0.56 0.66
CA VAL A 57 -11.20 -0.53 -0.32
C VAL A 57 -12.33 -0.20 -1.28
N PHE A 58 -11.99 0.03 -2.55
CA PHE A 58 -12.97 0.31 -3.59
C PHE A 58 -13.43 -0.97 -4.28
N ALA A 59 -14.71 -1.03 -4.65
CA ALA A 59 -15.27 -2.09 -5.47
C ALA A 59 -16.46 -1.61 -6.30
N ARG A 60 -16.84 -2.42 -7.30
CA ARG A 60 -18.04 -2.18 -8.12
C ARG A 60 -19.30 -2.84 -7.59
N GLN A 61 -19.16 -3.80 -6.67
CA GLN A 61 -20.27 -4.63 -6.19
C GLN A 61 -20.17 -4.83 -4.68
N LEU A 62 -21.30 -4.71 -3.99
CA LEU A 62 -21.37 -4.86 -2.53
C LEU A 62 -20.95 -6.26 -2.09
N LYS A 63 -21.24 -7.27 -2.91
CA LYS A 63 -20.80 -8.65 -2.67
C LYS A 63 -19.27 -8.75 -2.53
N VAL A 64 -18.50 -7.98 -3.28
CA VAL A 64 -17.03 -7.99 -3.15
C VAL A 64 -16.62 -7.44 -1.79
N LEU A 65 -17.19 -6.30 -1.38
CA LEU A 65 -16.88 -5.68 -0.08
C LEU A 65 -17.33 -6.52 1.12
N SER A 66 -18.40 -7.31 0.99
CA SER A 66 -18.89 -8.18 2.06
C SER A 66 -18.02 -9.42 2.27
N HIS A 67 -17.39 -9.93 1.21
CA HIS A 67 -16.46 -11.07 1.28
C HIS A 67 -15.02 -10.63 1.57
N PHE A 68 -14.68 -9.37 1.32
CA PHE A 68 -13.37 -8.82 1.61
C PHE A 68 -13.00 -8.98 3.10
N ARG A 69 -11.75 -9.35 3.34
CA ARG A 69 -11.13 -9.54 4.66
C ARG A 69 -9.81 -8.79 4.67
N VAL A 70 -9.58 -8.02 5.73
CA VAL A 70 -8.40 -7.14 5.81
C VAL A 70 -7.11 -7.93 6.01
N GLU A 71 -7.23 -9.12 6.59
CA GLU A 71 -6.17 -10.10 6.83
C GLU A 71 -5.53 -10.61 5.53
N THR A 72 -6.23 -10.49 4.39
CA THR A 72 -5.70 -10.96 3.09
C THR A 72 -4.88 -9.90 2.37
N LEU A 73 -4.76 -8.70 2.93
CA LEU A 73 -3.98 -7.63 2.31
C LEU A 73 -2.49 -7.87 2.49
N THR A 74 -1.74 -7.57 1.43
CA THR A 74 -0.28 -7.50 1.45
C THR A 74 0.19 -6.12 0.94
N PRO A 75 1.40 -5.66 1.31
CA PRO A 75 1.89 -4.34 0.91
C PRO A 75 1.93 -4.08 -0.60
N ASP A 76 2.08 -5.12 -1.42
CA ASP A 76 2.08 -5.04 -2.89
C ASP A 76 0.68 -4.77 -3.49
N MET A 77 -0.39 -4.96 -2.70
CA MET A 77 -1.76 -4.65 -3.13
C MET A 77 -2.14 -3.17 -2.97
N VAL A 78 -1.25 -2.33 -2.43
CA VAL A 78 -1.52 -0.91 -2.22
C VAL A 78 -1.52 -0.17 -3.57
N HIS A 79 -2.71 0.23 -4.01
CA HIS A 79 -2.88 1.00 -5.25
C HIS A 79 -2.47 2.47 -5.11
N GLY A 80 -2.66 3.05 -3.92
CA GLY A 80 -2.31 4.43 -3.64
C GLY A 80 -2.11 4.65 -2.15
N ALA A 81 -1.27 5.63 -1.81
CA ALA A 81 -1.00 6.03 -0.45
C ALA A 81 -0.75 7.54 -0.37
N TYR A 82 -1.32 8.17 0.65
CA TYR A 82 -1.27 9.60 0.86
C TYR A 82 -1.01 9.87 2.34
N ALA A 83 -0.13 10.81 2.63
CA ALA A 83 0.08 11.31 3.98
C ALA A 83 0.18 12.83 4.00
N ALA A 84 -0.38 13.42 5.04
CA ALA A 84 -0.35 14.83 5.31
C ALA A 84 -0.09 15.07 6.80
N ARG A 85 0.37 16.27 7.13
CA ARG A 85 0.50 16.69 8.53
C ARG A 85 -0.88 16.96 9.13
N SER A 86 -1.08 16.48 10.37
CA SER A 86 -2.35 16.67 11.10
C SER A 86 -2.58 18.11 11.55
N ASP A 87 -1.51 18.86 11.81
CA ASP A 87 -1.52 20.22 12.36
C ASP A 87 -1.63 21.32 11.30
N ALA A 88 -1.51 21.00 10.01
CA ALA A 88 -1.46 21.98 8.94
C ALA A 88 -2.32 21.59 7.74
N ARG A 89 -3.32 22.43 7.44
CA ARG A 89 -4.13 22.28 6.22
C ARG A 89 -3.23 22.39 4.99
N ASN A 90 -3.45 21.50 4.02
CA ASN A 90 -2.79 21.48 2.71
C ASN A 90 -1.28 21.14 2.72
N GLN A 91 -0.77 20.52 3.77
CA GLN A 91 0.63 20.06 3.80
C GLN A 91 0.73 18.56 3.53
N ILE A 92 0.90 18.23 2.25
CA ILE A 92 1.15 16.87 1.76
C ILE A 92 2.61 16.52 2.04
N CYS A 93 2.87 15.42 2.74
CA CYS A 93 4.23 14.92 2.95
C CYS A 93 4.54 13.68 2.12
N TYR A 94 3.52 12.96 1.67
CA TYR A 94 3.68 11.78 0.82
C TYR A 94 2.50 11.64 -0.14
N SER A 95 2.76 11.30 -1.40
CA SER A 95 1.76 10.98 -2.40
C SER A 95 2.28 9.92 -3.36
N TYR A 96 1.51 8.85 -3.54
CA TYR A 96 1.78 7.80 -4.51
C TYR A 96 0.46 7.22 -5.02
N GLU A 97 0.43 6.95 -6.32
CA GLU A 97 -0.61 6.19 -6.99
C GLU A 97 0.06 5.35 -8.10
N VAL A 98 -0.39 4.11 -8.30
CA VAL A 98 0.21 3.19 -9.30
C VAL A 98 0.22 3.82 -10.69
N ASP A 99 -0.92 4.38 -11.10
CA ASP A 99 -1.11 5.03 -12.41
C ASP A 99 -0.81 6.55 -12.37
N GLY A 100 -0.35 7.05 -11.23
CA GLY A 100 -0.04 8.45 -11.01
C GLY A 100 1.23 8.89 -11.76
N LYS A 101 1.15 10.04 -12.43
CA LYS A 101 2.32 10.65 -13.11
C LYS A 101 3.33 11.27 -12.15
N VAL A 102 2.91 11.56 -10.92
CA VAL A 102 3.70 12.25 -9.90
C VAL A 102 3.71 11.41 -8.63
N ARG A 103 4.90 11.21 -8.08
CA ARG A 103 5.13 10.58 -6.78
C ARG A 103 5.93 11.56 -5.93
N LEU A 104 5.63 11.62 -4.64
CA LEU A 104 6.24 12.56 -3.71
C LEU A 104 6.51 11.84 -2.39
N ASN A 105 7.73 12.03 -1.88
CA ASN A 105 8.10 11.70 -0.51
C ASN A 105 8.91 12.88 0.05
N ALA A 106 8.23 13.87 0.61
CA ALA A 106 8.88 15.05 1.18
C ALA A 106 9.53 14.78 2.56
N LEU A 107 9.38 13.58 3.10
CA LEU A 107 9.96 13.20 4.39
C LEU A 107 11.43 12.81 4.25
N TYR A 108 11.75 12.04 3.20
CA TYR A 108 13.08 11.44 3.01
C TYR A 108 13.49 11.32 1.53
N ASP A 109 12.85 12.06 0.63
CA ASP A 109 13.10 12.04 -0.81
C ASP A 109 13.07 10.61 -1.39
N ASP A 110 14.16 10.16 -2.01
CA ASP A 110 14.26 8.86 -2.64
C ASP A 110 14.62 7.72 -1.68
N MET A 111 14.76 7.99 -0.38
CA MET A 111 15.09 6.96 0.61
C MET A 111 14.00 5.88 0.64
N PRO A 112 14.34 4.59 0.42
CA PRO A 112 13.37 3.52 0.48
C PRO A 112 12.67 3.40 1.82
N LEU A 113 11.34 3.33 1.77
CA LEU A 113 10.47 3.19 2.94
C LEU A 113 10.03 1.73 3.11
N THR A 114 9.97 1.31 4.36
CA THR A 114 9.61 -0.04 4.79
C THR A 114 8.11 -0.16 5.10
N GLY A 115 7.65 -1.40 5.22
CA GLY A 115 6.25 -1.72 5.53
C GLY A 115 5.32 -1.46 4.35
N TRP A 116 4.17 -0.86 4.64
CA TRP A 116 3.05 -0.61 3.73
C TRP A 116 3.22 0.60 2.81
N TRP A 117 4.31 1.37 2.92
CA TRP A 117 4.62 2.41 1.94
C TRP A 117 4.89 1.78 0.56
N PRO A 118 4.10 2.04 -0.48
CA PRO A 118 4.28 1.39 -1.79
C PRO A 118 5.51 1.90 -2.55
N TRP A 119 6.07 3.05 -2.17
CA TRP A 119 7.22 3.70 -2.79
C TRP A 119 7.91 4.65 -1.80
N PRO A 120 9.19 5.02 -2.00
CA PRO A 120 10.19 4.29 -2.77
C PRO A 120 10.46 2.92 -2.13
N LYS A 121 10.61 1.86 -2.94
CA LYS A 121 10.98 0.51 -2.47
C LYS A 121 12.45 0.25 -2.75
N ARG A 122 13.10 -0.57 -1.91
CA ARG A 122 14.42 -1.10 -2.25
C ARG A 122 14.26 -1.96 -3.49
N GLN A 123 15.09 -1.74 -4.50
CA GLN A 123 15.22 -2.71 -5.57
C GLN A 123 15.71 -4.01 -4.92
N SER A 124 14.92 -5.07 -4.98
CA SER A 124 15.43 -6.39 -4.67
C SER A 124 16.55 -6.64 -5.67
N ALA A 125 17.76 -6.90 -5.17
CA ALA A 125 18.81 -7.45 -6.02
C ALA A 125 18.20 -8.71 -6.66
N LYS A 126 17.95 -8.66 -7.97
CA LYS A 126 17.59 -9.87 -8.70
C LYS A 126 18.70 -10.87 -8.38
N GLN A 127 18.34 -11.99 -7.76
CA GLN A 127 19.19 -13.17 -7.79
C GLN A 127 19.37 -13.49 -9.27
N THR A 128 20.51 -13.10 -9.83
CA THR A 128 21.02 -13.66 -11.08
C THR A 128 21.26 -15.13 -10.75
N GLY A 129 20.32 -15.99 -11.11
CA GLY A 129 20.58 -17.42 -11.22
C GLY A 129 21.59 -17.57 -12.34
N GLU A 130 22.86 -17.73 -11.99
CA GLU A 130 23.81 -18.44 -12.84
C GLU A 130 23.35 -19.89 -12.82
N ASP A 131 22.57 -20.24 -13.84
CA ASP A 131 22.23 -21.62 -14.15
C ASP A 131 23.52 -22.42 -14.31
N ALA A 132 23.51 -23.59 -13.68
CA ALA A 132 24.54 -24.61 -13.76
C ALA A 132 24.81 -25.01 -15.21
N GLU A 133 26.08 -24.94 -15.63
CA GLU A 133 26.60 -25.76 -16.71
C GLU A 133 27.24 -27.00 -16.08
N GLU A 134 26.44 -28.07 -16.05
CA GLU A 134 26.85 -29.44 -15.78
C GLU A 134 27.53 -29.97 -17.06
N GLU A 135 28.85 -29.84 -17.17
CA GLU A 135 29.62 -30.54 -18.21
C GLU A 135 29.71 -32.03 -17.85
N THR A 136 28.92 -32.86 -18.55
CA THR A 136 29.10 -34.32 -18.59
C THR A 136 29.55 -34.74 -20.00
N GLU A 137 30.81 -35.20 -20.03
CA GLU A 137 31.46 -36.23 -20.86
C GLU A 137 30.94 -36.53 -22.28
N GLU A 138 31.82 -36.43 -23.29
CA GLU A 138 32.02 -37.45 -24.34
C GLU A 138 33.47 -37.37 -24.88
N GLU A 139 34.40 -38.17 -24.34
CA GLU A 139 35.62 -38.56 -25.07
C GLU A 139 35.39 -39.92 -25.75
N GLY A 140 35.17 -39.86 -27.06
CA GLY A 140 35.14 -41.00 -27.96
C GLY A 140 36.54 -41.60 -28.16
N GLY A 141 36.56 -42.93 -28.31
CA GLY A 141 37.76 -43.66 -28.67
C GLY A 141 38.13 -43.53 -30.14
N GLU A 142 39.42 -43.71 -30.43
CA GLU A 142 39.99 -44.71 -31.36
C GLU A 142 41.50 -44.86 -31.09
#